data_AF-A0A2V9FQ06-F1
#
_entry.id   AF-A0A2V9FQ06-F1
#
_cell.length_a   1.000
_cell.length_b   1.000
_cell.length_c   1.000
_cell.angle_alpha   90.00
_cell.angle_beta   90.00
_cell.angle_gamma   90.00
#
_symmetry.space_group_name_H-M   'P 1'
#
loop_
_entity.id
_entity.type
_entity.pdbx_description
1 polymer ?
#
loop_
_entity_poly.entity_id
_entity_poly.type
_entity_poly.pdbx_seq_one_letter_code
_entity_poly.pdbx_strand_id
1 'polypeptide(L)'
;MTQGPAGDREHQSTKTANVSIISSAAVTGSRIILSGEVDRAFGMPVGKLRSRAGIESLAYVAEGENELTLAATAAQEALRAASCETQALDWIVATSETHHDYPSLSAQLHSRLLMLENCG
;
A
#
# COMPACT_ATOMS: atom_id res chain seq x y z
N MET A 1 7.98 40.70 32.86
CA MET A 1 6.97 39.62 32.79
C MET A 1 5.73 40.20 32.13
N THR A 2 5.57 39.98 30.83
CA THR A 2 4.39 40.39 30.06
C THR A 2 3.81 39.12 29.46
N GLN A 3 2.64 38.71 29.93
CA GLN A 3 1.88 37.59 29.37
C GLN A 3 1.46 37.96 27.96
N GLY A 4 1.80 37.11 26.98
CA GLY A 4 1.28 37.21 25.62
C GLY A 4 -0.23 36.90 25.59
N PRO A 5 -1.00 37.48 24.67
CA PRO A 5 -2.44 37.30 24.63
C PRO A 5 -2.78 35.83 24.34
N ALA A 6 -3.81 35.33 25.02
CA ALA A 6 -4.40 34.02 24.77
C ALA A 6 -4.93 34.00 23.33
N GLY A 7 -4.30 33.18 22.47
CA GLY A 7 -4.76 32.97 21.11
C GLY A 7 -6.17 32.37 21.12
N ASP A 8 -7.08 33.05 20.44
CA ASP A 8 -8.40 32.53 20.10
C ASP A 8 -8.22 31.18 19.41
N ARG A 9 -8.66 30.10 20.09
CA ARG A 9 -8.79 28.79 19.45
C ARG A 9 -9.99 28.88 18.51
N GLU A 10 -9.73 29.26 17.26
CA GLU A 10 -10.71 29.13 16.19
C GLU A 10 -11.23 27.70 16.18
N HIS A 11 -12.53 27.57 16.48
CA HIS A 11 -13.26 26.32 16.41
C HIS A 11 -13.42 26.00 14.92
N GLN A 12 -12.45 25.31 14.33
CA GLN A 12 -12.58 24.81 12.95
C GLN A 12 -13.80 23.90 12.90
N SER A 13 -14.87 24.41 12.29
CA SER A 13 -16.07 23.64 11.99
C SER A 13 -15.67 22.54 11.02
N THR A 14 -15.47 21.33 11.54
CA THR A 14 -15.23 20.14 10.73
C THR A 14 -16.53 19.81 10.01
N LYS A 15 -16.67 20.32 8.79
CA LYS A 15 -17.71 19.87 7.87
C LYS A 15 -17.46 18.39 7.61
N THR A 16 -18.29 17.52 8.17
CA THR A 16 -18.20 16.08 7.95
C THR A 16 -18.42 15.81 6.47
N ALA A 17 -17.35 15.54 5.73
CA ALA A 17 -17.46 15.06 4.37
C ALA A 17 -17.98 13.62 4.39
N ASN A 18 -18.91 13.28 3.50
CA ASN A 18 -19.26 11.89 3.26
C ASN A 18 -18.07 11.23 2.57
N VAL A 19 -17.42 10.28 3.24
CA VAL A 19 -16.29 9.52 2.72
C VAL A 19 -16.71 8.08 2.49
N SER A 20 -16.33 7.51 1.35
CA SER A 20 -16.59 6.12 1.01
C SER A 20 -15.35 5.47 0.38
N ILE A 21 -15.25 4.16 0.56
CA ILE A 21 -14.32 3.31 -0.20
C ILE A 21 -15.05 2.88 -1.46
N ILE A 22 -14.61 3.35 -2.62
CA ILE A 22 -15.27 3.07 -3.91
C ILE A 22 -14.77 1.78 -4.57
N SER A 23 -13.55 1.34 -4.23
CA SER A 23 -12.98 0.07 -4.68
C SER A 23 -11.80 -0.37 -3.80
N SER A 24 -11.42 -1.63 -3.93
CA SER A 24 -10.20 -2.19 -3.37
C SER A 24 -9.63 -3.24 -4.31
N ALA A 25 -8.32 -3.45 -4.25
CA ALA A 25 -7.62 -4.50 -4.96
C ALA A 25 -6.40 -4.95 -4.15
N ALA A 26 -5.96 -6.19 -4.38
CA ALA A 26 -4.81 -6.76 -3.73
C ALA A 26 -4.04 -7.62 -4.73
N VAL A 27 -2.73 -7.38 -4.83
CA VAL A 27 -1.83 -8.12 -5.69
C VAL A 27 -0.67 -8.61 -4.85
N THR A 28 -0.40 -9.91 -4.93
CA THR A 28 0.73 -10.56 -4.24
C THR A 28 1.78 -11.00 -5.26
N GLY A 29 2.99 -11.30 -4.79
CA GLY A 29 4.01 -11.90 -5.66
C GLY A 29 3.50 -13.18 -6.32
N SER A 30 3.86 -13.40 -7.58
CA SER A 30 3.29 -14.49 -8.38
C SER A 30 3.90 -15.87 -8.07
N ARG A 31 5.02 -15.93 -7.36
CA ARG A 31 5.65 -17.20 -6.99
C ARG A 31 5.08 -17.74 -5.70
N ILE A 32 4.30 -18.81 -5.78
CA ILE A 32 3.72 -19.48 -4.61
C ILE A 32 4.67 -20.54 -4.07
N ILE A 33 5.01 -20.43 -2.78
CA ILE A 33 5.87 -21.37 -2.05
C ILE A 33 5.03 -22.10 -1.00
N LEU A 34 5.08 -23.43 -0.97
CA LEU A 34 4.34 -24.22 0.02
C LEU A 34 4.95 -24.03 1.41
N SER A 35 4.11 -24.00 2.45
CA SER A 35 4.60 -23.79 3.82
C SER A 35 5.57 -24.88 4.29
N GLY A 36 5.43 -26.11 3.80
CA GLY A 36 6.39 -27.20 4.07
C GLY A 36 7.77 -27.00 3.44
N GLU A 37 7.87 -26.27 2.32
CA GLU A 37 9.16 -25.89 1.73
C GLU A 37 9.82 -24.81 2.57
N VAL A 38 9.04 -23.84 3.05
CA VAL A 38 9.52 -22.81 3.99
C VAL A 38 9.97 -23.44 5.31
N ASP A 39 9.19 -24.39 5.86
CA ASP A 39 9.58 -25.11 7.07
C ASP A 39 10.98 -25.75 6.90
N ARG A 40 11.21 -26.44 5.77
CA ARG A 40 12.53 -27.03 5.47
C ARG A 40 13.63 -25.99 5.33
N ALA A 41 13.37 -24.92 4.57
CA ALA A 41 14.36 -23.87 4.31
C ALA A 41 14.87 -23.19 5.59
N PHE A 42 14.00 -23.06 6.60
CA PHE A 42 14.33 -22.45 7.89
C PHE A 42 14.67 -23.47 9.00
N GLY A 43 14.87 -24.74 8.66
CA GLY A 43 15.22 -25.80 9.64
C GLY A 43 14.11 -26.08 10.66
N MET A 44 12.87 -25.77 10.33
CA MET A 44 11.70 -26.03 11.16
C MET A 44 11.13 -27.44 10.87
N PRO A 45 10.47 -28.07 11.86
CA PRO A 45 9.68 -29.28 11.60
C PRO A 45 8.64 -29.03 10.50
N VAL A 46 8.59 -29.93 9.51
CA VAL A 46 7.61 -29.84 8.40
C VAL A 46 6.19 -29.89 8.95
N GLY A 47 5.35 -28.94 8.53
CA GLY A 47 3.99 -28.77 9.01
C GLY A 47 3.87 -27.81 10.19
N LYS A 48 4.97 -27.22 10.69
CA LYS A 48 4.92 -26.27 11.80
C LYS A 48 4.14 -25.01 11.43
N LEU A 49 4.44 -24.39 10.28
CA LEU A 49 3.71 -23.20 9.82
C LEU A 49 2.21 -23.48 9.65
N ARG A 50 1.86 -24.61 9.03
CA ARG A 50 0.46 -25.00 8.85
C ARG A 50 -0.24 -25.26 10.17
N SER A 51 0.35 -26.07 11.05
CA SER A 51 -0.28 -26.49 12.32
C SER A 51 -0.40 -25.37 13.35
N ARG A 52 0.54 -24.40 13.35
CA ARG A 52 0.58 -23.33 14.35
C ARG A 52 -0.05 -22.03 13.89
N ALA A 53 0.08 -21.70 12.60
CA ALA A 53 -0.36 -20.41 12.05
C ALA A 53 -1.45 -20.55 10.97
N GLY A 54 -1.82 -21.78 10.57
CA GLY A 54 -2.78 -22.01 9.49
C GLY A 54 -2.25 -21.65 8.10
N ILE A 55 -0.95 -21.40 7.96
CA ILE A 55 -0.35 -20.97 6.69
C ILE A 55 -0.11 -22.19 5.80
N GLU A 56 -0.82 -22.24 4.68
CA GLU A 56 -0.67 -23.32 3.69
C GLU A 56 0.40 -22.99 2.63
N SER A 57 0.50 -21.72 2.25
CA SER A 57 1.47 -21.23 1.28
C SER A 57 1.79 -19.75 1.51
N LEU A 58 2.88 -19.28 0.91
CA LEU A 58 3.31 -17.90 0.91
C LEU A 58 3.53 -17.43 -0.52
N ALA A 59 3.13 -16.19 -0.80
CA ALA A 59 3.42 -15.51 -2.05
C ALA A 59 4.78 -14.79 -1.96
N TYR A 60 5.67 -15.12 -2.88
CA TYR A 60 6.97 -14.48 -3.07
C TYR A 60 6.97 -13.73 -4.40
N VAL A 61 7.70 -12.63 -4.46
CA VAL A 61 7.96 -11.94 -5.73
C VAL A 61 8.74 -12.86 -6.68
N ALA A 62 8.30 -12.89 -7.94
CA ALA A 62 9.04 -13.46 -9.05
C ALA A 62 10.12 -12.49 -9.56
N GLU A 63 10.95 -12.95 -10.49
CA GLU A 63 11.89 -12.07 -11.16
C GLU A 63 11.16 -10.95 -11.92
N GLY A 64 11.61 -9.71 -11.75
CA GLY A 64 10.97 -8.52 -12.31
C GLY A 64 9.79 -7.98 -11.50
N GLU A 65 9.34 -8.69 -10.46
CA GLU A 65 8.38 -8.16 -9.49
C GLU A 65 9.10 -7.48 -8.32
N ASN A 66 8.60 -6.32 -7.95
CA ASN A 66 8.97 -5.62 -6.74
C ASN A 66 7.75 -4.89 -6.16
N GLU A 67 7.94 -4.22 -5.04
CA GLU A 67 6.87 -3.51 -4.36
C GLU A 67 6.20 -2.44 -5.23
N LEU A 68 6.98 -1.68 -6.01
CA LEU A 68 6.44 -0.69 -6.94
C LEU A 68 5.56 -1.35 -8.01
N THR A 69 5.99 -2.47 -8.60
CA THR A 69 5.20 -3.15 -9.64
C THR A 69 3.90 -3.73 -9.08
N LEU A 70 3.95 -4.34 -7.89
CA LEU A 70 2.76 -4.92 -7.25
C LEU A 70 1.77 -3.81 -6.84
N ALA A 71 2.26 -2.74 -6.23
CA ALA A 71 1.44 -1.60 -5.84
C ALA A 71 0.82 -0.88 -7.04
N ALA A 72 1.58 -0.69 -8.13
CA ALA A 72 1.05 -0.11 -9.36
C ALA A 72 -0.05 -0.98 -9.98
N THR A 73 0.12 -2.31 -9.98
CA THR A 73 -0.89 -3.26 -10.48
C THR A 73 -2.16 -3.19 -9.62
N ALA A 74 -2.02 -3.23 -8.29
CA ALA A 74 -3.16 -3.12 -7.38
C ALA A 74 -3.90 -1.79 -7.55
N ALA A 75 -3.18 -0.67 -7.67
CA ALA A 75 -3.80 0.64 -7.90
C ALA A 75 -4.58 0.68 -9.22
N GLN A 76 -4.02 0.14 -10.31
CA GLN A 76 -4.70 0.05 -11.60
C GLN A 76 -5.95 -0.82 -11.55
N GLU A 77 -5.90 -1.96 -10.84
CA GLU A 77 -7.06 -2.82 -10.65
C GLU A 77 -8.17 -2.13 -9.85
N ALA A 78 -7.82 -1.43 -8.77
CA ALA A 78 -8.76 -0.67 -7.97
C ALA A 78 -9.39 0.48 -8.76
N LEU A 79 -8.59 1.25 -9.52
CA LEU A 79 -9.08 2.32 -10.38
C LEU A 79 -10.03 1.80 -11.46
N ARG A 80 -9.66 0.67 -12.11
CA ARG A 80 -10.52 0.01 -13.09
C ARG A 80 -11.85 -0.45 -12.47
N ALA A 81 -11.83 -1.03 -11.27
CA ALA A 81 -13.04 -1.45 -10.57
C ALA A 81 -13.93 -0.25 -10.17
N ALA A 82 -13.33 0.90 -9.86
CA ALA A 82 -14.04 2.15 -9.60
C ALA A 82 -14.47 2.91 -10.88
N SER A 83 -14.05 2.45 -12.07
CA SER A 83 -14.20 3.20 -13.32
C SER A 83 -13.60 4.61 -13.26
N CYS A 84 -12.47 4.76 -12.58
CA CYS A 84 -11.73 6.01 -12.43
C CYS A 84 -10.45 6.00 -13.26
N GLU A 85 -10.07 7.17 -13.78
CA GLU A 85 -8.78 7.38 -14.44
C GLU A 85 -7.72 7.82 -13.43
N THR A 86 -6.43 7.59 -13.72
CA THR A 86 -5.33 8.01 -12.82
C THR A 86 -5.25 9.52 -12.66
N GLN A 87 -5.74 10.29 -13.64
CA GLN A 87 -5.81 11.76 -13.59
C GLN A 87 -6.85 12.28 -12.59
N ALA A 88 -7.78 11.44 -12.12
CA ALA A 88 -8.76 11.81 -11.10
C ALA A 88 -8.23 11.63 -9.66
N LEU A 89 -7.00 11.12 -9.50
CA LEU A 89 -6.38 10.97 -8.20
C LEU A 89 -5.66 12.25 -7.79
N ASP A 90 -6.00 12.75 -6.60
CA ASP A 90 -5.34 13.92 -6.02
C ASP A 90 -4.15 13.53 -5.12
N TRP A 91 -4.22 12.37 -4.43
CA TRP A 91 -3.25 11.96 -3.41
C TRP A 91 -2.93 10.46 -3.52
N ILE A 92 -1.66 10.11 -3.29
CA ILE A 92 -1.22 8.73 -3.00
C ILE A 92 -0.61 8.70 -1.60
N VAL A 93 -1.21 7.86 -0.75
CA VAL A 93 -0.64 7.48 0.54
C VAL A 93 -0.16 6.05 0.44
N ALA A 94 1.15 5.84 0.53
CA ALA A 94 1.77 4.53 0.49
C ALA A 94 2.69 4.34 1.72
N THR A 95 2.68 3.14 2.27
CA THR A 95 3.52 2.73 3.39
C THR A 95 4.20 1.43 3.02
N SER A 96 5.45 1.27 3.46
CA SER A 96 6.25 0.08 3.17
C SER A 96 7.14 -0.27 4.34
N GLU A 97 7.29 -1.58 4.59
CA GLU A 97 8.29 -2.13 5.50
C GLU A 97 9.62 -2.45 4.80
N THR A 98 9.62 -2.52 3.46
CA THR A 98 10.77 -3.00 2.66
C THR A 98 11.38 -1.93 1.76
N HIS A 99 10.62 -0.91 1.42
CA HIS A 99 11.03 0.18 0.56
C HIS A 99 11.79 1.26 1.34
N HIS A 100 13.11 1.20 1.25
CA HIS A 100 14.01 2.14 1.92
C HIS A 100 14.70 3.10 0.94
N ASP A 101 14.22 3.14 -0.31
CA ASP A 101 14.84 3.90 -1.38
C ASP A 101 14.29 5.34 -1.47
N TYR A 102 15.09 6.21 -2.10
CA TYR A 102 14.65 7.53 -2.55
C TYR A 102 14.52 7.54 -4.08
N PRO A 103 13.44 8.09 -4.65
CA PRO A 103 12.33 8.78 -3.98
C PRO A 103 11.35 7.82 -3.30
N SER A 104 10.44 8.34 -2.46
CA SER A 104 9.48 7.50 -1.72
C SER A 104 8.59 6.66 -2.63
N LEU A 105 8.02 5.56 -2.10
CA LEU A 105 7.11 4.69 -2.85
C LEU A 105 5.91 5.47 -3.44
N SER A 106 5.33 6.42 -2.69
CA SER A 106 4.27 7.30 -3.21
C SER A 106 4.74 8.11 -4.43
N ALA A 107 5.95 8.67 -4.41
CA ALA A 107 6.48 9.45 -5.54
C ALA A 107 6.79 8.56 -6.74
N GLN A 108 7.32 7.35 -6.51
CA GLN A 108 7.52 6.37 -7.58
C GLN A 108 6.19 5.92 -8.20
N LEU A 109 5.16 5.70 -7.39
CA LEU A 109 3.82 5.36 -7.85
C LEU A 109 3.18 6.50 -8.65
N HIS A 110 3.30 7.75 -8.17
CA HIS A 110 2.82 8.93 -8.89
C HIS A 110 3.39 8.98 -10.31
N SER A 111 4.71 8.83 -10.44
CA SER A 111 5.39 8.77 -11.74
C SER A 111 4.95 7.55 -12.56
N ARG A 112 4.88 6.35 -11.95
CA ARG A 112 4.54 5.10 -12.64
C ARG A 112 3.11 5.05 -13.16
N LEU A 113 2.17 5.68 -12.46
CA LEU A 113 0.74 5.76 -12.80
C LEU A 113 0.41 6.95 -13.71
N LEU A 114 1.40 7.79 -14.04
CA LEU A 114 1.23 8.98 -14.88
C LEU A 114 0.12 9.89 -14.34
N MET A 115 0.14 10.11 -13.02
CA MET A 115 -0.77 11.06 -12.37
C MET A 115 -0.49 12.49 -12.83
N LEU A 116 -1.47 13.37 -12.61
CA LEU A 116 -1.27 14.79 -12.88
C LEU A 116 -0.18 15.36 -11.97
N GLU A 117 0.71 16.15 -12.57
CA GLU A 117 1.79 16.87 -11.87
C GLU A 117 1.32 18.23 -11.31
N ASN A 118 0.13 18.68 -11.72
CA ASN A 118 -0.47 19.92 -11.25
C ASN A 118 -1.29 19.65 -9.99
N CYS A 119 -0.82 20.15 -8.84
CA CYS A 119 -1.67 20.27 -7.67
C CYS A 119 -2.64 21.44 -7.91
N GLY A 120 -3.95 21.14 -7.98
CA GLY A 120 -5.01 22.14 -8.01
C GLY A 120 -5.19 22.85 -6.68
#